data_AF-A0A8J7MBR5-F1
#
_entry.id   AF-A0A8J7MBR5-F1
#
_cell.length_a   1.000
_cell.length_b   1.000
_cell.length_c   1.000
_cell.angle_alpha   90.00
_cell.angle_beta   90.00
_cell.angle_gamma   90.00
#
_symmetry.space_group_name_H-M   'P 1'
#
loop_
_entity.id
_entity.type
_entity.pdbx_description
1 polymer ?
#
loop_
_entity_poly.entity_id
_entity_poly.type
_entity_poly.pdbx_seq_one_letter_code
_entity_poly.pdbx_strand_id
1 'polypeptide(L)'
;MTLALRFLGLSAAVMISIFLSSCSSFTSAAYRPETAKPEAPWKGKDKTWGGYSATAQSNSSWKVYYRSYNDLDEEKCQKLCLLRAAEICLQQGEDVFYVSQLEVETKAEISSFPERTLPGYWKSKAYQTSIQLYNGERMPVTRYRDEWQDEKVIPAHLVSNTIVESSLLMTFHQQSKTQSVYHAREVMADGVKHWPYLSRDFLKL
;
A
#
# COMPACT_ATOMS: atom_id res chain seq x y z
N MET A 1 12.89 -15.45 52.23
CA MET A 1 13.57 -15.26 50.93
C MET A 1 12.65 -15.77 49.83
N THR A 2 11.69 -14.97 49.34
CA THR A 2 10.86 -15.25 48.14
C THR A 2 9.79 -14.16 47.94
N LEU A 3 10.19 -12.92 47.68
CA LEU A 3 9.23 -11.89 47.22
C LEU A 3 9.80 -10.86 46.24
N ALA A 4 11.09 -10.95 45.91
CA ALA A 4 11.75 -10.00 45.00
C ALA A 4 11.91 -10.51 43.55
N LEU A 5 11.38 -11.69 43.19
CA LEU A 5 11.66 -12.32 41.89
C LEU A 5 10.50 -12.28 40.86
N ARG A 6 9.41 -11.56 41.14
CA ARG A 6 8.25 -11.49 40.20
C ARG A 6 8.08 -10.14 39.50
N PHE A 7 8.80 -9.10 39.90
CA PHE A 7 8.66 -7.76 39.30
C PHE A 7 9.70 -7.42 38.22
N LEU A 8 10.78 -8.20 38.09
CA LEU A 8 11.81 -7.99 37.06
C LEU A 8 11.48 -8.65 35.70
N GLY A 9 10.48 -9.53 35.64
CA GLY A 9 10.07 -10.18 34.39
C GLY A 9 9.08 -9.39 33.54
N LEU A 10 8.35 -8.43 34.15
CA LEU A 10 7.29 -7.68 33.45
C LEU A 10 7.81 -6.45 32.69
N SER A 11 8.92 -5.85 33.11
CA SER A 11 9.46 -4.64 32.47
C SER A 11 10.22 -4.93 31.18
N ALA A 12 10.82 -6.13 31.03
CA ALA A 12 11.52 -6.53 29.82
C ALA A 12 10.57 -6.85 28.65
N ALA A 13 9.38 -7.38 28.93
CA ALA A 13 8.38 -7.70 27.89
C ALA A 13 7.70 -6.46 27.30
N VAL A 14 7.57 -5.39 28.08
CA VAL A 14 6.95 -4.12 27.64
C VAL A 14 7.93 -3.26 26.83
N MET A 15 9.25 -3.37 27.05
CA MET A 15 10.24 -2.61 26.27
C MET A 15 10.58 -3.25 24.92
N ILE A 16 10.47 -4.59 24.78
CA ILE A 16 10.70 -5.27 23.50
C ILE A 16 9.52 -5.09 22.54
N SER A 17 8.32 -4.84 23.05
CA SER A 17 7.12 -4.62 22.24
C SER A 17 7.03 -3.22 21.59
N ILE A 18 7.86 -2.27 22.02
CA ILE A 18 7.87 -0.90 21.46
C ILE A 18 8.85 -0.78 20.27
N PHE A 19 9.84 -1.67 20.13
CA PHE A 19 10.83 -1.63 19.05
C PHE A 19 10.42 -2.34 17.74
N LEU A 20 9.25 -2.98 17.69
CA LEU A 20 8.74 -3.65 16.48
C LEU A 20 7.75 -2.79 15.66
N SER A 21 7.56 -1.52 16.04
CA SER A 21 6.52 -0.66 15.46
C SER A 21 6.98 0.24 14.30
N SER A 22 8.24 0.11 13.86
CA SER A 22 8.84 1.10 12.95
C SER A 22 9.44 0.50 11.68
N CYS A 23 8.80 -0.51 11.08
CA CYS A 23 9.07 -0.96 9.71
C CYS A 23 7.85 -1.68 9.11
N SER A 24 6.72 -1.00 8.92
CA SER A 24 5.57 -1.60 8.19
C SER A 24 4.80 -0.61 7.33
N SER A 25 5.49 0.35 6.72
CA SER A 25 4.81 1.42 5.96
C SER A 25 4.78 1.18 4.44
N PHE A 26 5.29 0.06 3.93
CA PHE A 26 5.34 -0.17 2.49
C PHE A 26 4.17 -1.02 1.98
N THR A 27 3.60 -1.90 2.80
CA THR A 27 2.84 -3.03 2.26
C THR A 27 1.37 -3.08 2.71
N SER A 28 1.02 -2.58 3.91
CA SER A 28 -0.40 -2.39 4.31
C SER A 28 -1.18 -1.41 3.41
N ALA A 29 -0.50 -0.72 2.49
CA ALA A 29 -1.10 0.24 1.58
C ALA A 29 -1.80 -0.42 0.37
N ALA A 30 -1.48 -1.66 0.02
CA ALA A 30 -2.03 -2.29 -1.19
C ALA A 30 -3.42 -2.89 -0.95
N TYR A 31 -3.64 -3.60 0.16
CA TYR A 31 -4.94 -4.20 0.47
C TYR A 31 -5.78 -3.25 1.32
N ARG A 32 -6.60 -2.43 0.67
CA ARG A 32 -7.47 -1.44 1.32
C ARG A 32 -8.65 -1.08 0.42
N PRO A 33 -9.75 -0.52 0.94
CA PRO A 33 -10.85 -0.06 0.11
C PRO A 33 -10.41 1.06 -0.84
N GLU A 34 -10.94 1.08 -2.06
CA GLU A 34 -10.75 2.19 -3.01
C GLU A 34 -11.47 3.44 -2.49
N THR A 35 -10.71 4.40 -1.97
CA THR A 35 -11.25 5.67 -1.44
C THR A 35 -10.85 6.89 -2.27
N ALA A 36 -9.81 6.77 -3.10
CA ALA A 36 -9.29 7.87 -3.88
C ALA A 36 -8.76 7.41 -5.24
N LYS A 37 -8.86 8.32 -6.21
CA LYS A 37 -8.30 8.20 -7.56
C LYS A 37 -7.53 9.48 -7.88
N PRO A 38 -6.50 9.42 -8.75
CA PRO A 38 -5.82 10.62 -9.19
C PRO A 38 -6.76 11.56 -9.95
N GLU A 39 -6.55 12.87 -9.78
CA GLU A 39 -7.17 13.90 -10.61
C GLU A 39 -6.25 14.23 -11.79
N ALA A 40 -6.80 14.27 -13.01
CA ALA A 40 -6.02 14.56 -14.20
C ALA A 40 -5.61 16.06 -14.28
N PRO A 41 -4.41 16.39 -14.79
CA PRO A 41 -3.35 15.46 -15.19
C PRO A 41 -2.57 14.94 -13.98
N TRP A 42 -2.24 13.65 -13.99
CA TRP A 42 -1.57 13.00 -12.87
C TRP A 42 -0.30 12.28 -13.31
N LYS A 43 0.63 12.09 -12.36
CA LYS A 43 1.86 11.34 -12.59
C LYS A 43 2.38 10.74 -11.30
N GLY A 44 3.05 9.61 -11.43
CA GLY A 44 3.68 8.90 -10.31
C GLY A 44 2.72 7.93 -9.64
N LYS A 45 3.06 7.57 -8.41
CA LYS A 45 2.32 6.62 -7.58
C LYS A 45 2.00 7.32 -6.27
N ASP A 46 0.74 7.31 -5.87
CA ASP A 46 0.33 7.70 -4.53
C ASP A 46 -0.12 6.46 -3.79
N LYS A 47 0.36 6.31 -2.55
CA LYS A 47 -0.05 5.22 -1.70
C LYS A 47 -1.52 5.23 -1.37
N THR A 48 -2.28 6.29 -1.62
CA THR A 48 -3.73 6.44 -1.37
C THR A 48 -4.61 6.12 -2.59
N TRP A 49 -4.04 6.05 -3.79
CA TRP A 49 -4.80 5.73 -5.00
C TRP A 49 -5.08 4.24 -5.14
N GLY A 50 -6.27 3.91 -5.63
CA GLY A 50 -6.68 2.54 -5.87
C GLY A 50 -6.99 1.76 -4.58
N GLY A 51 -7.28 0.48 -4.78
CA GLY A 51 -7.76 -0.42 -3.73
C GLY A 51 -8.83 -1.38 -4.25
N TYR A 52 -9.45 -2.11 -3.32
CA TYR A 52 -10.58 -3.00 -3.61
C TYR A 52 -11.91 -2.27 -3.50
N SER A 53 -12.89 -2.72 -4.26
CA SER A 53 -14.30 -2.39 -4.05
C SER A 53 -15.16 -3.63 -4.34
N ALA A 54 -16.35 -3.70 -3.75
CA ALA A 54 -17.23 -4.84 -3.94
C ALA A 54 -18.69 -4.41 -3.88
N THR A 55 -19.50 -4.98 -4.77
CA THR A 55 -20.94 -4.70 -4.89
C THR A 55 -21.70 -6.01 -4.86
N ALA A 56 -22.61 -6.16 -3.89
CA ALA A 56 -23.53 -7.28 -3.86
C ALA A 56 -24.52 -7.19 -5.05
N GLN A 57 -24.63 -8.26 -5.82
CA GLN A 57 -25.63 -8.41 -6.88
C GLN A 57 -26.88 -9.13 -6.34
N SER A 58 -26.67 -10.03 -5.38
CA SER A 58 -27.71 -10.71 -4.60
C SER A 58 -27.12 -11.17 -3.26
N ASN A 59 -27.92 -11.82 -2.41
CA ASN A 59 -27.43 -12.38 -1.13
C ASN A 59 -26.30 -13.41 -1.32
N SER A 60 -26.22 -14.04 -2.49
CA SER A 60 -25.26 -15.11 -2.77
C SER A 60 -24.32 -14.80 -3.94
N SER A 61 -24.28 -13.54 -4.40
CA SER A 61 -23.51 -13.12 -5.58
C SER A 61 -22.92 -11.73 -5.40
N TRP A 62 -21.64 -11.59 -5.73
CA TRP A 62 -20.88 -10.35 -5.55
C TRP A 62 -20.00 -10.09 -6.75
N LYS A 63 -19.94 -8.82 -7.16
CA LYS A 63 -18.93 -8.33 -8.09
C LYS A 63 -17.83 -7.64 -7.30
N VAL A 64 -16.60 -8.12 -7.44
CA VAL A 64 -15.42 -7.64 -6.71
C VAL A 64 -14.46 -7.01 -7.71
N TYR A 65 -13.83 -5.93 -7.31
CA TYR A 65 -12.90 -5.16 -8.12
C TYR A 65 -11.64 -4.85 -7.32
N TYR A 66 -10.53 -4.74 -8.04
CA TYR A 66 -9.31 -4.16 -7.53
C TYR A 66 -8.69 -3.26 -8.60
N ARG A 67 -8.38 -2.01 -8.26
CA ARG A 67 -7.75 -1.04 -9.17
C ARG A 67 -6.43 -0.52 -8.61
N SER A 68 -5.43 -0.42 -9.47
CA SER A 68 -4.09 0.09 -9.20
C SER A 68 -3.70 1.18 -10.20
N TYR A 69 -2.99 2.20 -9.72
CA TYR A 69 -2.49 3.33 -10.51
C TYR A 69 -0.96 3.38 -10.45
N ASN A 70 -0.31 3.03 -11.56
CA ASN A 70 1.15 2.91 -11.72
C ASN A 70 1.86 1.96 -10.73
N ASP A 71 1.15 1.30 -9.80
CA ASP A 71 1.79 0.64 -8.66
C ASP A 71 1.98 -0.86 -8.84
N LEU A 72 0.86 -1.57 -8.95
CA LEU A 72 0.79 -3.03 -9.08
C LEU A 72 0.54 -3.48 -10.52
N ASP A 73 1.04 -4.68 -10.82
CA ASP A 73 0.83 -5.42 -12.06
C ASP A 73 -0.48 -6.22 -12.05
N GLU A 74 -0.80 -6.84 -13.19
CA GLU A 74 -2.00 -7.64 -13.42
C GLU A 74 -2.15 -8.78 -12.41
N GLU A 75 -1.08 -9.56 -12.19
CA GLU A 75 -1.09 -10.72 -11.28
C GLU A 75 -1.39 -10.29 -9.84
N LYS A 76 -0.75 -9.21 -9.36
CA LYS A 76 -1.01 -8.71 -8.00
C LYS A 76 -2.42 -8.16 -7.86
N CYS A 77 -2.93 -7.44 -8.84
CA CYS A 77 -4.32 -6.95 -8.81
C CYS A 77 -5.31 -8.10 -8.77
N GLN A 78 -5.08 -9.15 -9.55
CA GLN A 78 -5.90 -10.36 -9.57
C GLN A 78 -5.88 -11.08 -8.21
N LYS A 79 -4.70 -11.24 -7.60
CA LYS A 79 -4.56 -11.84 -6.26
C LYS A 79 -5.29 -11.04 -5.18
N LEU A 80 -5.18 -9.72 -5.19
CA LEU A 80 -5.87 -8.86 -4.22
C LEU A 80 -7.39 -8.84 -4.44
N CYS A 81 -7.84 -8.95 -5.68
CA CYS A 81 -9.25 -9.13 -6.02
C CYS A 81 -9.80 -10.46 -5.48
N LEU A 82 -9.08 -11.57 -5.69
CA LEU A 82 -9.41 -12.88 -5.13
C LEU A 82 -9.38 -12.90 -3.60
N LEU A 83 -8.40 -12.23 -3.00
CA LEU A 83 -8.31 -12.09 -1.55
C LEU A 83 -9.55 -11.39 -0.98
N ARG A 84 -10.02 -10.33 -1.64
CA ARG A 84 -11.25 -9.65 -1.23
C ARG A 84 -12.49 -10.53 -1.38
N ALA A 85 -12.55 -11.34 -2.44
CA ALA A 85 -13.61 -12.33 -2.63
C ALA A 85 -13.63 -13.38 -1.50
N ALA A 86 -12.46 -13.90 -1.13
CA ALA A 86 -12.31 -14.85 -0.03
C ALA A 86 -12.71 -14.24 1.33
N GLU A 87 -12.36 -12.98 1.59
CA GLU A 87 -12.79 -12.27 2.80
C GLU A 87 -14.32 -12.15 2.87
N ILE A 88 -14.97 -11.76 1.76
CA ILE A 88 -16.44 -11.66 1.73
C ILE A 88 -17.08 -13.04 1.91
N CYS A 89 -16.52 -14.09 1.31
CA CYS A 89 -16.99 -15.47 1.49
C CYS A 89 -17.03 -15.87 2.97
N LEU A 90 -15.91 -15.66 3.68
CA LEU A 90 -15.82 -15.96 5.11
C LEU A 90 -16.76 -15.08 5.95
N GLN A 91 -16.92 -13.79 5.59
CA GLN A 91 -17.87 -12.88 6.26
C GLN A 91 -19.33 -13.32 6.11
N GLN A 92 -19.66 -14.04 5.03
CA GLN A 92 -21.00 -14.62 4.83
C GLN A 92 -21.15 -16.01 5.47
N GLY A 93 -20.10 -16.53 6.12
CA GLY A 93 -20.11 -17.85 6.77
C GLY A 93 -19.89 -19.02 5.82
N GLU A 94 -19.41 -18.77 4.61
CA GLU A 94 -19.14 -19.78 3.58
C GLU A 94 -17.63 -20.10 3.52
N ASP A 95 -17.27 -21.34 3.22
CA ASP A 95 -15.87 -21.78 3.08
C ASP A 95 -15.40 -21.82 1.62
N VAL A 96 -16.33 -21.83 0.65
CA VAL A 96 -16.07 -22.01 -0.78
C VAL A 96 -16.83 -20.96 -1.59
N PHE A 97 -16.17 -20.41 -2.61
CA PHE A 97 -16.82 -19.54 -3.60
C PHE A 97 -16.45 -19.94 -5.03
N TYR A 98 -17.36 -19.65 -5.94
CA TYR A 98 -17.29 -19.97 -7.36
C TYR A 98 -17.13 -18.69 -8.16
N VAL A 99 -16.10 -18.61 -9.00
CA VAL A 99 -15.83 -17.46 -9.87
C VAL A 99 -16.23 -17.81 -11.29
N SER A 100 -17.13 -17.02 -11.88
CA SER A 100 -17.60 -17.21 -13.26
C SER A 100 -16.89 -16.33 -14.27
N GLN A 101 -16.44 -15.15 -13.86
CA GLN A 101 -15.75 -14.18 -14.69
C GLN A 101 -14.59 -13.63 -13.89
N LEU A 102 -13.38 -13.73 -14.44
CA LEU A 102 -12.18 -13.11 -13.90
C LEU A 102 -11.52 -12.36 -15.03
N GLU A 103 -11.67 -11.04 -15.01
CA GLU A 103 -11.20 -10.15 -16.06
C GLU A 103 -10.09 -9.27 -15.49
N VAL A 104 -9.04 -9.09 -16.28
CA VAL A 104 -7.97 -8.15 -15.96
C VAL A 104 -7.79 -7.24 -17.17
N GLU A 105 -7.87 -5.94 -16.93
CA GLU A 105 -7.75 -4.92 -17.94
C GLU A 105 -6.62 -3.95 -17.56
N THR A 106 -5.69 -3.76 -18.48
CA THR A 106 -4.62 -2.77 -18.35
C THR A 106 -4.86 -1.63 -19.32
N LYS A 107 -5.04 -0.42 -18.78
CA LYS A 107 -5.24 0.82 -19.54
C LYS A 107 -3.99 1.69 -19.44
N ALA A 108 -3.54 2.20 -20.58
CA ALA A 108 -2.55 3.27 -20.62
C ALA A 108 -3.26 4.62 -20.78
N GLU A 109 -3.00 5.56 -19.87
CA GLU A 109 -3.53 6.92 -19.90
C GLU A 109 -2.37 7.91 -20.08
N ILE A 110 -2.48 8.81 -21.06
CA ILE A 110 -1.47 9.84 -21.31
C ILE A 110 -1.93 11.14 -20.64
N SER A 111 -1.19 11.57 -19.62
CA SER A 111 -1.39 12.87 -18.97
C SER A 111 -0.53 13.95 -19.62
N SER A 112 -1.15 15.09 -19.96
CA SER A 112 -0.46 16.26 -20.54
C SER A 112 -0.21 17.31 -19.47
N PHE A 113 1.06 17.68 -19.27
CA PHE A 113 1.46 18.71 -18.33
C PHE A 113 1.88 19.97 -19.10
N PRO A 114 1.24 21.13 -18.85
CA PRO A 114 1.65 22.38 -19.48
C PRO A 114 3.03 22.81 -18.97
N GLU A 115 3.67 23.70 -19.74
CA GLU A 115 4.85 24.39 -19.27
C GLU A 115 4.53 25.15 -17.98
N ARG A 116 5.44 25.11 -17.02
CA ARG A 116 5.30 25.86 -15.77
C ARG A 116 6.65 26.32 -15.28
N THR A 117 6.63 27.44 -14.57
CA THR A 117 7.83 28.00 -13.98
C THR A 117 7.79 27.87 -12.47
N LEU A 118 8.83 27.26 -11.90
CA LEU A 118 8.99 27.14 -10.46
C LEU A 118 9.72 28.39 -9.96
N PRO A 119 9.11 29.18 -9.06
CA PRO A 119 9.75 30.38 -8.55
C PRO A 119 11.05 30.02 -7.84
N GLY A 120 12.00 30.96 -7.87
CA GLY A 120 13.23 30.84 -7.10
C GLY A 120 12.94 30.78 -5.60
N TYR A 121 13.79 30.09 -4.86
CA TYR A 121 13.63 29.91 -3.41
C TYR A 121 14.97 29.83 -2.69
N TRP A 122 14.99 30.20 -1.42
CA TRP A 122 16.15 30.01 -0.55
C TRP A 122 16.25 28.55 -0.12
N LYS A 123 17.41 27.93 -0.34
CA LYS A 123 17.70 26.57 0.10
C LYS A 123 18.87 26.58 1.07
N SER A 124 18.63 26.10 2.29
CA SER A 124 19.70 25.90 3.27
C SER A 124 20.56 24.70 2.87
N LYS A 125 21.85 24.94 2.64
CA LYS A 125 22.84 23.88 2.42
C LYS A 125 23.70 23.69 3.65
N ALA A 126 23.83 22.44 4.05
CA ALA A 126 24.77 22.05 5.09
C ALA A 126 26.20 22.10 4.54
N TYR A 127 27.12 22.64 5.33
CA TYR A 127 28.55 22.56 5.07
C TYR A 127 29.28 22.22 6.36
N GLN A 128 30.38 21.48 6.24
CA GLN A 128 31.23 21.15 7.37
C GLN A 128 32.25 22.27 7.58
N THR A 129 32.40 22.68 8.83
CA THR A 129 33.48 23.55 9.26
C THR A 129 34.03 23.01 10.58
N SER A 130 35.11 23.60 11.09
CA SER A 130 35.66 23.22 12.39
C SER A 130 35.73 24.43 13.30
N ILE A 131 35.34 24.25 14.56
CA ILE A 131 35.60 25.24 15.61
C ILE A 131 36.79 24.80 16.47
N GLN A 132 37.57 25.76 16.92
CA GLN A 132 38.69 25.50 17.83
C GLN A 132 38.19 25.54 19.27
N LEU A 133 38.50 24.49 20.03
CA LEU A 133 38.20 24.37 21.45
C LEU A 133 39.27 25.08 22.29
N TYR A 134 38.97 25.35 23.56
CA TYR A 134 39.90 26.04 24.48
C TYR A 134 41.22 25.29 24.70
N ASN A 135 41.22 23.96 24.56
CA ASN A 135 42.41 23.11 24.60
C ASN A 135 43.21 23.09 23.29
N GLY A 136 42.79 23.86 22.28
CA GLY A 136 43.44 23.94 20.97
C GLY A 136 42.98 22.89 19.95
N GLU A 137 42.18 21.89 20.34
CA GLU A 137 41.65 20.87 19.43
C GLU A 137 40.60 21.45 18.47
N ARG A 138 40.44 20.81 17.30
CA ARG A 138 39.43 21.19 16.31
C ARG A 138 38.27 20.21 16.33
N MET A 139 37.07 20.71 16.58
CA MET A 139 35.84 19.92 16.54
C MET A 139 35.07 20.22 15.23
N PRO A 140 34.75 19.20 14.42
CA PRO A 140 33.92 19.39 13.23
C PRO A 140 32.49 19.74 13.66
N VAL A 141 31.92 20.76 13.02
CA VAL A 141 30.54 21.18 13.21
C VAL A 141 29.87 21.36 11.85
N THR A 142 28.61 20.94 11.75
CA THR A 142 27.76 21.21 10.60
C THR A 142 27.14 22.59 10.77
N ARG A 143 27.36 23.47 9.80
CA ARG A 143 26.67 24.77 9.70
C ARG A 143 25.79 24.78 8.47
N TYR A 144 24.86 25.72 8.45
CA TYR A 144 23.95 25.94 7.33
C TYR A 144 24.19 27.32 6.73
N ARG A 145 24.12 27.42 5.41
CA ARG A 145 24.08 28.68 4.68
C ARG A 145 22.90 28.62 3.72
N ASP A 146 22.17 29.71 3.63
CA ASP A 146 21.10 29.85 2.65
C ASP A 146 21.69 30.29 1.31
N GLU A 147 21.37 29.53 0.27
CA GLU A 147 21.73 29.85 -1.10
C GLU A 147 20.45 30.04 -1.91
N TRP A 148 20.37 31.15 -2.63
CA TRP A 148 19.27 31.37 -3.57
C TRP A 148 19.34 30.33 -4.70
N GLN A 149 18.21 29.69 -4.97
CA GLN A 149 18.03 28.84 -6.14
C GLN A 149 17.22 29.62 -7.16
N ASP A 150 17.78 29.77 -8.36
CA ASP A 150 17.13 30.50 -9.43
C ASP A 150 15.85 29.80 -9.90
N GLU A 151 15.01 30.59 -10.56
CA GLU A 151 13.79 30.15 -11.20
C GLU A 151 14.07 29.03 -12.20
N LYS A 152 13.19 28.02 -12.21
CA LYS A 152 13.33 26.85 -13.11
C LYS A 152 12.09 26.67 -13.97
N VAL A 153 12.28 26.80 -15.28
CA VAL A 153 11.26 26.45 -16.28
C VAL A 153 11.20 24.93 -16.45
N ILE A 154 10.01 24.36 -16.33
CA ILE A 154 9.73 22.96 -16.66
C ILE A 154 8.93 22.98 -17.97
N PRO A 155 9.49 22.47 -19.08
CA PRO A 155 8.80 22.47 -20.36
C PRO A 155 7.54 21.59 -20.32
N ALA A 156 6.62 21.86 -21.24
CA ALA A 156 5.47 20.99 -21.44
C ALA A 156 5.92 19.56 -21.77
N HIS A 157 5.28 18.57 -21.16
CA HIS A 157 5.64 17.16 -21.33
C HIS A 157 4.43 16.25 -21.17
N LEU A 158 4.50 15.09 -21.83
CA LEU A 158 3.52 14.02 -21.70
C LEU A 158 4.06 12.94 -20.77
N VAL A 159 3.19 12.37 -19.95
CA VAL A 159 3.50 11.23 -19.08
C VAL A 159 2.54 10.09 -19.39
N SER A 160 3.07 8.91 -19.65
CA SER A 160 2.29 7.68 -19.75
C SER A 160 2.07 7.11 -18.36
N ASN A 161 0.83 6.88 -18.00
CA ASN A 161 0.42 6.22 -16.77
C ASN A 161 -0.28 4.89 -17.09
N THR A 162 -0.14 3.92 -16.20
CA THR A 162 -0.75 2.60 -16.30
C THR A 162 -1.81 2.46 -15.22
N ILE A 163 -3.01 2.06 -15.60
CA ILE A 163 -4.10 1.69 -14.70
C ILE A 163 -4.36 0.21 -14.90
N VAL A 164 -4.25 -0.57 -13.84
CA VAL A 164 -4.56 -2.00 -13.87
C VAL A 164 -5.83 -2.21 -13.07
N GLU A 165 -6.82 -2.83 -13.69
CA GLU A 165 -8.10 -3.16 -13.07
C GLU A 165 -8.35 -4.66 -13.18
N SER A 166 -8.57 -5.33 -12.04
CA SER A 166 -9.06 -6.70 -12.01
C SER A 166 -10.49 -6.70 -11.50
N SER A 167 -11.36 -7.44 -12.16
CA SER A 167 -12.73 -7.65 -11.69
C SER A 167 -13.09 -9.12 -11.71
N LEU A 168 -13.91 -9.53 -10.75
CA LEU A 168 -14.45 -10.88 -10.72
C LEU A 168 -15.91 -10.90 -10.29
N LEU A 169 -16.63 -11.91 -10.77
CA LEU A 169 -17.98 -12.24 -10.30
C LEU A 169 -17.90 -13.53 -9.49
N MET A 170 -18.22 -13.44 -8.20
CA MET A 170 -18.24 -14.59 -7.29
C MET A 170 -19.67 -14.95 -6.87
N THR A 171 -19.87 -16.24 -6.61
CA THR A 171 -21.13 -16.82 -6.10
C THR A 171 -20.84 -17.90 -5.07
N PHE A 172 -21.71 -18.11 -4.08
CA PHE A 172 -21.50 -19.16 -3.06
C PHE A 172 -22.02 -20.53 -3.47
N HIS A 173 -22.95 -20.56 -4.42
CA HIS A 173 -23.49 -21.80 -4.97
C HIS A 173 -23.02 -21.96 -6.40
N GLN A 174 -22.70 -23.21 -6.77
CA GLN A 174 -22.31 -23.54 -8.13
C GLN A 174 -23.49 -23.28 -9.09
N GLN A 175 -23.31 -22.34 -10.00
CA GLN A 175 -24.28 -22.01 -11.04
C GLN A 175 -23.94 -22.67 -12.38
N SER A 176 -22.66 -22.99 -12.63
CA SER A 176 -22.20 -23.63 -13.86
C SER A 176 -20.98 -24.53 -13.63
N LYS A 177 -20.79 -25.52 -14.51
CA LYS A 177 -19.58 -26.36 -14.57
C LYS A 177 -18.33 -25.59 -15.01
N THR A 178 -18.50 -24.41 -15.61
CA THR A 178 -17.39 -23.58 -16.10
C THR A 178 -16.80 -22.67 -15.04
N GLN A 179 -17.37 -22.63 -13.83
CA GLN A 179 -16.87 -21.78 -12.74
C GLN A 179 -15.63 -22.38 -12.10
N SER A 180 -14.63 -21.54 -11.83
CA SER A 180 -13.48 -21.91 -11.02
C SER A 180 -13.88 -21.93 -9.54
N VAL A 181 -13.46 -22.96 -8.81
CA VAL A 181 -13.77 -23.15 -7.40
C VAL A 181 -12.57 -22.70 -6.56
N TYR A 182 -12.82 -21.94 -5.51
CA TYR A 182 -11.80 -21.47 -4.59
C TYR A 182 -12.21 -21.73 -3.14
N HIS A 183 -11.28 -22.26 -2.36
CA HIS A 183 -11.41 -22.38 -0.91
C HIS A 183 -10.97 -21.07 -0.28
N ALA A 184 -11.86 -20.40 0.45
CA ALA A 184 -11.59 -19.08 0.99
C ALA A 184 -10.36 -19.09 1.90
N ARG A 185 -10.26 -20.07 2.81
CA ARG A 185 -9.11 -20.20 3.73
C ARG A 185 -7.77 -20.41 3.02
N GLU A 186 -7.76 -21.13 1.91
CA GLU A 186 -6.53 -21.34 1.11
C GLU A 186 -6.09 -20.05 0.42
N VAL A 187 -7.04 -19.32 -0.18
CA VAL A 187 -6.78 -18.01 -0.78
C VAL A 187 -6.29 -17.02 0.27
N MET A 188 -6.89 -17.00 1.46
CA MET A 188 -6.43 -16.16 2.58
C MET A 188 -5.02 -16.55 3.04
N ALA A 189 -4.73 -17.85 3.15
CA ALA A 189 -3.40 -18.33 3.55
C ALA A 189 -2.32 -17.97 2.53
N ASP A 190 -2.63 -18.10 1.23
CA ASP A 190 -1.72 -17.66 0.16
C ASP A 190 -1.54 -16.13 0.16
N GLY A 191 -2.62 -15.40 0.43
CA GLY A 191 -2.59 -13.95 0.64
C GLY A 191 -1.63 -13.55 1.76
N VAL A 192 -1.70 -14.22 2.92
CA VAL A 192 -0.78 -13.97 4.05
C VAL A 192 0.67 -14.33 3.68
N LYS A 193 0.91 -15.37 2.89
CA LYS A 193 2.28 -15.71 2.44
C LYS A 193 2.89 -14.59 1.60
N HIS A 194 2.11 -14.01 0.69
CA HIS A 194 2.56 -12.91 -0.18
C HIS A 194 2.52 -11.54 0.52
N TRP A 195 1.66 -11.39 1.52
CA TRP A 195 1.42 -10.15 2.24
C TRP A 195 1.23 -10.42 3.75
N PRO A 196 2.31 -10.72 4.49
CA PRO A 196 2.26 -11.27 5.85
C PRO A 196 1.64 -10.37 6.93
N TYR A 197 1.51 -9.08 6.66
CA TYR A 197 0.87 -8.11 7.54
C TYR A 197 -0.66 -8.20 7.54
N LEU A 198 -1.25 -8.85 6.54
CA LEU A 198 -2.68 -9.19 6.49
C LEU A 198 -3.11 -10.10 7.65
N SER A 199 -2.18 -10.88 8.22
CA SER A 199 -2.45 -11.83 9.31
C SER A 199 -3.02 -11.18 10.58
N ARG A 200 -2.70 -9.91 10.88
CA ARG A 200 -3.12 -9.26 12.13
C ARG A 200 -4.61 -8.92 12.17
N ASP A 201 -5.21 -8.60 11.02
CA ASP A 201 -6.64 -8.29 10.93
C ASP A 201 -7.47 -9.54 10.62
N PHE A 202 -6.88 -10.54 9.94
CA PHE A 202 -7.55 -11.79 9.60
C PHE A 202 -7.64 -12.82 10.73
N LEU A 203 -6.79 -12.77 11.75
CA LEU A 203 -6.89 -13.63 12.94
C LEU A 203 -8.08 -13.27 13.87
N LYS A 204 -8.92 -12.31 13.48
CA LYS A 204 -10.11 -11.88 14.23
C LYS A 204 -11.43 -12.28 13.56
N LEU A 205 -11.39 -12.85 12.35
CA LEU A 205 -12.53 -13.40 11.60
C LEU A 205 -12.61 -14.92 11.81
#